data_AF-A0A5M3MCM5-F1
#
_entry.id   AF-A0A5M3MCM5-F1
#
_cell.length_a   1.000
_cell.length_b   1.000
_cell.length_c   1.000
_cell.angle_alpha   90.00
_cell.angle_beta   90.00
_cell.angle_gamma   90.00
#
_symmetry.space_group_name_H-M   'P 1'
#
loop_
_entity.id
_entity.type
_entity.pdbx_description
1 polymer ?
#
loop_
_entity_poly.entity_id
_entity_poly.type
_entity_poly.pdbx_seq_one_letter_code
_entity_poly.pdbx_strand_id
1 'polypeptide(L)'
;MPRIVGFEGINPLTVYYCYDVDATFWLTVLEVHNTFGESHVYLLQPGVEEDIHRAGWDHQWTLRRAFFVSPFNNRTGSYVISVKTPSSPPFPHSSSLKAEPPRPSVSVHYHPDTNDQQDDTSNSTLSPLKLSALLRPTSALPLTPSNLLQALFVIPLDPTRNSRLSMPLGVALFLTMPRILGEALVLHYRKQLPIFARPEPVAAIRLCPAGADTAAKADGVCPIHVPGTTKAQPPSLLQDLARKRVYALLSHRLAEATRPTVVELLGPAIGERAVFASPSSEPSQIEGSVSVIRISVLAHGFYSLLFMAPSARAALLAGGRILSKSEDGDTTWKGDMQHHAETQDAQFALQESAVPGFLSLFSDDTLHLRTPDSHPTMMQRIRQRASGLPLPLPARHPLDKPEAGSSFSTMSSVFLLCILLALDELERIAYALAHVQFILNGEPWGRARWSRARAKLANEEKEN
;
A
#
# COMPACT_ATOMS: atom_id res chain seq x y z
N MET A 1 -18.71 -3.97 11.71
CA MET A 1 -20.06 -3.37 11.79
C MET A 1 -21.02 -4.16 10.89
N PRO A 2 -22.32 -4.29 11.21
CA PRO A 2 -23.27 -4.94 10.32
C PRO A 2 -23.49 -4.11 9.04
N ARG A 3 -23.66 -4.79 7.90
CA ARG A 3 -24.14 -4.16 6.66
C ARG A 3 -25.66 -4.05 6.70
N ILE A 4 -26.20 -2.87 6.41
CA ILE A 4 -27.65 -2.61 6.42
C ILE A 4 -28.09 -2.22 5.02
N VAL A 5 -28.96 -3.02 4.40
CA VAL A 5 -29.48 -2.80 3.03
C VAL A 5 -28.34 -2.60 2.01
N GLY A 6 -27.29 -3.41 2.13
CA GLY A 6 -26.10 -3.33 1.26
C GLY A 6 -25.18 -2.13 1.53
N PHE A 7 -25.54 -1.22 2.44
CA PHE A 7 -24.69 -0.12 2.87
C PHE A 7 -23.78 -0.57 4.03
N GLU A 8 -22.48 -0.33 3.87
CA GLU A 8 -21.47 -0.55 4.89
C GLU A 8 -20.89 0.81 5.30
N GLY A 9 -21.05 1.17 6.58
CA GLY A 9 -20.34 2.32 7.14
C GLY A 9 -18.84 2.03 7.26
N ILE A 10 -17.99 3.07 7.31
CA ILE A 10 -16.56 2.86 7.60
C ILE A 10 -16.42 2.27 9.00
N ASN A 11 -15.72 1.15 9.09
CA ASN A 11 -15.19 0.63 10.35
C ASN A 11 -13.66 0.73 10.35
N PRO A 12 -13.04 1.75 10.97
CA PRO A 12 -11.60 1.97 10.88
C PRO A 12 -10.77 0.92 11.63
N LEU A 13 -11.36 0.24 12.61
CA LEU A 13 -10.70 -0.78 13.41
C LEU A 13 -11.68 -1.90 13.77
N THR A 14 -11.33 -3.13 13.42
CA THR A 14 -11.98 -4.35 13.89
C THR A 14 -11.04 -5.07 14.84
N VAL A 15 -11.52 -5.40 16.04
CA VAL A 15 -10.74 -6.09 17.07
C VAL A 15 -11.29 -7.50 17.24
N TYR A 16 -10.45 -8.50 17.05
CA TYR A 16 -10.79 -9.89 17.31
C TYR A 16 -10.01 -10.38 18.54
N TYR A 17 -10.72 -11.00 19.47
CA TYR A 17 -10.14 -11.67 20.64
C TYR A 17 -10.15 -13.16 20.37
N CYS A 18 -8.98 -13.75 20.20
CA CYS A 18 -8.81 -15.16 19.89
C CYS A 18 -8.49 -15.92 21.17
N TYR A 19 -9.13 -17.09 21.30
CA TYR A 19 -8.98 -17.99 22.43
C TYR A 19 -8.53 -19.35 21.91
N ASP A 20 -7.72 -20.05 22.69
CA ASP A 20 -7.33 -21.43 22.40
C ASP A 20 -8.47 -22.41 22.72
N VAL A 21 -8.29 -23.68 22.38
CA VAL A 21 -9.23 -24.78 22.67
C VAL A 21 -9.57 -24.89 24.16
N ASP A 22 -8.65 -24.49 25.03
CA ASP A 22 -8.81 -24.50 26.49
C ASP A 22 -9.51 -23.23 27.02
N ALA A 23 -10.05 -22.38 26.14
CA ALA A 23 -10.66 -21.08 26.44
C ALA A 23 -9.71 -20.07 27.12
N THR A 24 -8.40 -20.27 26.99
CA THR A 24 -7.36 -19.33 27.39
C THR A 24 -7.23 -18.23 26.34
N PHE A 25 -7.00 -17.00 26.79
CA PHE A 25 -6.79 -15.87 25.88
C PHE A 25 -5.46 -16.06 25.13
N TRP A 26 -5.54 -16.19 23.80
CA TRP A 26 -4.39 -16.55 22.97
C TRP A 26 -3.77 -15.34 22.30
N LEU A 27 -4.56 -14.51 21.61
CA LEU A 27 -4.06 -13.32 20.93
C LEU A 27 -5.18 -12.31 20.62
N THR A 28 -4.80 -11.06 20.39
CA THR A 28 -5.68 -10.03 19.81
C THR A 28 -5.26 -9.72 18.39
N VAL A 29 -6.21 -9.76 17.46
CA VAL A 29 -6.02 -9.34 16.07
C VAL A 29 -6.65 -7.96 15.90
N LEU A 30 -5.86 -6.98 15.45
CA LEU A 30 -6.33 -5.66 15.08
C LEU A 30 -6.33 -5.51 13.56
N GLU A 31 -7.51 -5.57 12.95
CA GLU A 31 -7.68 -5.27 11.55
C GLU A 31 -8.03 -3.79 11.39
N VAL A 32 -7.04 -3.02 10.94
CA VAL A 32 -7.18 -1.60 10.66
C VAL A 32 -7.61 -1.41 9.22
N HIS A 33 -8.66 -0.64 8.97
CA HIS A 33 -9.15 -0.33 7.63
C HIS A 33 -8.96 1.16 7.35
N ASN A 34 -8.69 1.51 6.10
CA ASN A 34 -8.67 2.90 5.67
C ASN A 34 -9.86 3.23 4.76
N THR A 35 -10.03 4.53 4.48
CA THR A 35 -11.07 5.05 3.59
C THR A 35 -10.87 4.65 2.12
N PHE A 36 -9.73 4.05 1.78
CA PHE A 36 -9.37 3.61 0.44
C PHE A 36 -9.77 2.16 0.16
N GLY A 37 -10.33 1.44 1.15
CA GLY A 37 -10.72 0.03 1.00
C GLY A 37 -9.58 -0.96 1.18
N GLU A 38 -8.45 -0.50 1.70
CA GLU A 38 -7.32 -1.31 2.13
C GLU A 38 -7.49 -1.69 3.60
N SER A 39 -6.84 -2.77 4.01
CA SER A 39 -6.74 -3.12 5.43
C SER A 39 -5.37 -3.64 5.80
N HIS A 40 -5.03 -3.54 7.08
CA HIS A 40 -3.80 -4.06 7.62
C HIS A 40 -4.05 -4.71 8.98
N VAL A 41 -3.43 -5.86 9.22
CA VAL A 41 -3.62 -6.69 10.41
C VAL A 41 -2.39 -6.60 11.31
N TYR A 42 -2.58 -6.18 12.55
CA TYR A 42 -1.60 -6.32 13.63
C TYR A 42 -1.98 -7.51 14.51
N LEU A 43 -0.99 -8.35 14.84
CA LEU A 43 -1.14 -9.50 15.71
C LEU A 43 -0.48 -9.19 17.05
N LEU A 44 -1.25 -9.29 18.14
CA LEU A 44 -0.80 -9.00 19.51
C LEU A 44 -0.89 -10.29 20.33
N GLN A 45 0.26 -10.86 20.65
CA GLN A 45 0.36 -12.10 21.44
C GLN A 45 0.85 -11.78 22.85
N PRO A 46 0.14 -12.21 23.91
CA PRO A 46 0.61 -12.10 25.28
C PRO A 46 1.96 -12.80 25.46
N GLY A 47 2.86 -12.20 26.24
CA GLY A 47 4.19 -12.73 26.51
C GLY A 47 5.21 -12.64 25.37
N VAL A 48 4.81 -12.14 24.19
CA VAL A 48 5.70 -11.91 23.04
C VAL A 48 5.79 -10.41 22.79
N GLU A 49 7.00 -9.85 22.97
CA GLU A 49 7.26 -8.40 22.79
C GLU A 49 6.27 -7.50 23.55
N GLU A 50 5.81 -7.99 24.71
CA GLU A 50 4.82 -7.30 25.54
C GLU A 50 5.49 -6.29 26.48
N ASP A 51 4.95 -5.08 26.50
CA ASP A 51 5.41 -4.01 27.38
C ASP A 51 4.82 -4.13 28.78
N ILE A 52 5.40 -3.40 29.74
CA ILE A 52 4.77 -3.19 31.04
C ILE A 52 3.44 -2.45 30.83
N HIS A 53 2.34 -3.13 31.14
CA HIS A 53 1.00 -2.58 30.96
C HIS A 53 0.71 -1.45 31.95
N ARG A 54 -0.09 -0.47 31.50
CA ARG A 54 -0.58 0.61 32.36
C ARG A 54 -1.62 0.08 33.36
N ALA A 55 -1.70 0.71 34.53
CA ALA A 55 -2.76 0.43 35.51
C ALA A 55 -4.17 0.49 34.87
N GLY A 56 -4.97 -0.57 35.09
CA GLY A 56 -6.33 -0.71 34.55
C GLY A 56 -6.42 -1.37 33.16
N TRP A 57 -5.29 -1.80 32.59
CA TRP A 57 -5.17 -2.58 31.36
C TRP A 57 -4.50 -3.92 31.66
N ASP A 58 -4.81 -4.94 30.86
CA ASP A 58 -4.27 -6.29 31.07
C ASP A 58 -3.00 -6.51 30.26
N HIS A 59 -2.95 -5.97 29.04
CA HIS A 59 -1.84 -6.14 28.12
C HIS A 59 -1.48 -4.85 27.39
N GLN A 60 -0.21 -4.71 26.99
CA GLN A 60 0.26 -3.57 26.22
C GLN A 60 1.39 -3.92 25.25
N TRP A 61 1.40 -3.31 24.07
CA TRP A 61 2.46 -3.45 23.08
C TRP A 61 2.80 -2.12 22.42
N THR A 62 4.07 -1.95 22.04
CA THR A 62 4.56 -0.83 21.23
C THR A 62 4.96 -1.35 19.86
N LEU A 63 4.26 -0.90 18.81
CA LEU A 63 4.45 -1.36 17.44
C LEU A 63 4.76 -0.19 16.52
N ARG A 64 5.63 -0.42 15.53
CA ARG A 64 5.85 0.54 14.45
C ARG A 64 4.59 0.67 13.59
N ARG A 65 4.23 1.92 13.27
CA ARG A 65 3.11 2.19 12.38
C ARG A 65 3.46 1.73 10.97
N ALA A 66 2.69 0.79 10.44
CA ALA A 66 2.92 0.25 9.10
C ALA A 66 1.86 0.66 8.07
N PHE A 67 0.72 1.19 8.52
CA PHE A 67 -0.45 1.43 7.68
C PHE A 67 -0.90 2.90 7.64
N PHE A 68 -1.30 3.35 6.46
CA PHE A 68 -1.75 4.72 6.21
C PHE A 68 -3.27 4.82 6.33
N VAL A 69 -3.72 5.51 7.38
CA VAL A 69 -5.14 5.60 7.75
C VAL A 69 -5.71 7.01 7.57
N SER A 70 -4.86 8.04 7.53
CA SER A 70 -5.30 9.44 7.49
C SER A 70 -4.37 10.31 6.65
N PRO A 71 -4.93 11.20 5.79
CA PRO A 71 -4.16 12.13 4.98
C PRO A 71 -3.40 13.20 5.80
N PHE A 72 -3.73 13.40 7.07
CA PHE A 72 -3.09 14.43 7.91
C PHE A 72 -1.90 13.91 8.73
N ASN A 73 -1.55 12.62 8.58
CA ASN A 73 -0.43 12.01 9.28
C ASN A 73 0.39 11.14 8.33
N ASN A 74 1.70 11.31 8.31
CA ASN A 74 2.65 10.38 7.67
C ASN A 74 2.50 8.95 8.21
N ARG A 75 3.17 8.00 7.57
CA ARG A 75 3.21 6.59 7.98
C ARG A 75 4.24 6.30 9.10
N THR A 76 5.04 7.28 9.52
CA THR A 76 6.09 7.08 10.53
C THR A 76 5.54 7.13 11.96
N GLY A 77 6.39 6.82 12.94
CA GLY A 77 6.01 6.74 14.35
C GLY A 77 5.61 5.33 14.82
N SER A 78 5.13 5.29 16.06
CA SER A 78 4.77 4.08 16.79
C SER A 78 3.38 4.19 17.41
N TYR A 79 2.70 3.04 17.51
CA TYR A 79 1.47 2.87 18.26
C TYR A 79 1.76 2.17 19.58
N VAL A 80 1.29 2.75 20.68
CA VAL A 80 1.16 2.02 21.95
C VAL A 80 -0.28 1.55 22.06
N ILE A 81 -0.45 0.25 22.12
CA ILE A 81 -1.74 -0.40 22.13
C ILE A 81 -1.94 -1.04 23.49
N SER A 82 -2.95 -0.60 24.22
CA SER A 82 -3.35 -1.20 25.49
C SER A 82 -4.67 -1.94 25.28
N VAL A 83 -4.73 -3.19 25.72
CA VAL A 83 -5.90 -4.06 25.57
C VAL A 83 -6.37 -4.52 26.94
N LYS A 84 -7.68 -4.46 27.14
CA LYS A 84 -8.37 -5.07 28.27
C LYS A 84 -9.14 -6.27 27.76
N THR A 85 -8.78 -7.44 28.25
CA THR A 85 -9.36 -8.72 27.85
C THR A 85 -10.85 -8.77 28.23
N PRO A 86 -11.68 -9.47 27.43
CA PRO A 86 -13.04 -9.81 27.82
C PRO A 86 -13.04 -10.56 29.16
N SER A 87 -13.96 -10.20 30.06
CA SER A 87 -14.09 -10.83 31.39
C SER A 87 -14.47 -12.31 31.36
N SER A 88 -14.94 -12.80 30.22
CA SER A 88 -15.32 -14.19 30.02
C SER A 88 -15.03 -14.61 28.57
N PRO A 89 -14.54 -15.85 28.34
CA PRO A 89 -14.38 -16.38 26.99
C PRO A 89 -15.75 -16.56 26.30
N PRO A 90 -15.78 -16.63 24.96
CA PRO A 90 -17.03 -16.78 24.20
C PRO A 90 -17.67 -18.17 24.30
N PHE A 91 -16.95 -19.17 24.82
CA PHE A 91 -17.42 -20.54 24.94
C PHE A 91 -17.96 -20.84 26.35
N PRO A 92 -19.07 -21.58 26.48
CA PRO A 92 -19.61 -21.98 27.77
C PRO A 92 -18.79 -23.13 28.37
N HIS A 93 -17.60 -22.83 28.89
CA HIS A 93 -16.88 -23.74 29.78
C HIS A 93 -17.20 -23.34 31.22
N SER A 94 -17.97 -24.21 31.89
CA SER A 94 -18.48 -24.05 33.26
C SER A 94 -19.68 -23.12 33.42
N SER A 95 -20.67 -23.66 34.10
CA SER A 95 -21.94 -23.08 34.56
C SER A 95 -21.75 -21.93 35.55
N SER A 96 -21.05 -20.86 35.15
CA SER A 96 -21.05 -19.61 35.91
C SER A 96 -22.28 -18.80 35.53
N LEU A 97 -23.34 -19.02 36.31
CA LEU A 97 -24.55 -18.22 36.34
C LEU A 97 -24.20 -16.73 36.52
N LYS A 98 -24.72 -15.88 35.63
CA LYS A 98 -24.71 -14.40 35.73
C LYS A 98 -23.34 -13.70 35.60
N ALA A 99 -22.49 -14.11 34.67
CA ALA A 99 -21.41 -13.23 34.25
C ALA A 99 -21.99 -11.99 33.55
N GLU A 100 -21.60 -10.79 33.98
CA GLU A 100 -21.91 -9.56 33.24
C GLU A 100 -21.36 -9.69 31.81
N PRO A 101 -22.10 -9.17 30.80
CA PRO A 101 -21.66 -9.29 29.42
C PRO A 101 -20.29 -8.62 29.24
N PRO A 102 -19.33 -9.27 28.56
CA PRO A 102 -17.96 -8.79 28.50
C PRO A 102 -17.90 -7.41 27.84
N ARG A 103 -17.13 -6.51 28.46
CA ARG A 103 -16.88 -5.14 27.96
C ARG A 103 -15.39 -4.96 27.67
N PRO A 104 -14.87 -5.60 26.61
CA PRO A 104 -13.48 -5.43 26.25
C PRO A 104 -13.21 -3.98 25.86
N SER A 105 -12.04 -3.46 26.21
CA SER A 105 -11.63 -2.11 25.79
C SER A 105 -10.27 -2.14 25.11
N VAL A 106 -10.07 -1.25 24.15
CA VAL A 106 -8.78 -1.04 23.48
C VAL A 106 -8.46 0.43 23.47
N SER A 107 -7.23 0.78 23.84
CA SER A 107 -6.67 2.12 23.68
C SER A 107 -5.51 2.07 22.71
N VAL A 108 -5.49 2.98 21.76
CA VAL A 108 -4.39 3.15 20.81
C VAL A 108 -3.87 4.57 20.95
N HIS A 109 -2.60 4.69 21.28
CA HIS A 109 -1.87 5.96 21.40
C HIS A 109 -0.87 6.07 20.26
N TYR A 110 -0.90 7.18 19.54
CA TYR A 110 0.00 7.45 18.44
C TYR A 110 1.09 8.43 18.87
N HIS A 111 2.34 8.00 18.68
CA HIS A 111 3.54 8.75 18.96
C HIS A 111 4.32 8.93 17.65
N PRO A 112 4.38 10.15 17.09
CA PRO A 112 5.14 10.40 15.87
C PRO A 112 6.65 10.34 16.18
N ASP A 113 7.45 9.94 15.20
CA ASP A 113 8.91 10.09 15.32
C ASP A 113 9.25 11.59 15.41
N THR A 114 9.98 12.00 16.46
CA THR A 114 10.52 13.35 16.60
C THR A 114 11.75 13.50 15.71
N ASN A 115 11.70 14.46 14.78
CA ASN A 115 12.67 14.56 13.67
C ASN A 115 14.10 15.01 14.03
N ASP A 116 14.54 15.13 15.29
CA ASP A 116 15.79 15.87 15.57
C ASP A 116 16.72 15.35 16.67
N GLN A 117 16.52 14.20 17.33
CA GLN A 117 17.54 13.67 18.24
C GLN A 117 17.69 12.15 18.13
N GLN A 118 18.60 11.77 17.25
CA GLN A 118 19.36 10.54 17.37
C GLN A 118 20.52 10.83 18.34
N ASP A 119 20.19 11.07 19.60
CA ASP A 119 21.17 10.92 20.67
C ASP A 119 21.10 9.46 21.10
N ASP A 120 22.15 8.71 20.77
CA ASP A 120 22.41 7.30 21.11
C ASP A 120 22.62 7.10 22.63
N THR A 121 21.77 7.69 23.48
CA THR A 121 21.76 7.48 24.93
C THR A 121 20.46 6.81 25.36
N SER A 122 20.44 5.49 25.18
CA SER A 122 19.86 4.48 26.08
C SER A 122 18.86 4.96 27.15
N ASN A 123 17.72 5.51 26.74
CA ASN A 123 16.46 5.56 27.48
C ASN A 123 15.36 5.86 26.46
N SER A 124 14.61 4.83 26.05
CA SER A 124 13.54 4.92 25.05
C SER A 124 12.33 5.72 25.57
N THR A 125 12.50 7.02 25.78
CA THR A 125 11.40 7.93 26.08
C THR A 125 10.59 8.13 24.81
N LEU A 126 9.45 7.47 24.74
CA LEU A 126 8.52 7.58 23.64
C LEU A 126 8.17 9.06 23.38
N SER A 127 8.23 9.50 22.12
CA SER A 127 7.91 10.86 21.67
C SER A 127 6.54 11.35 22.18
N PRO A 128 6.23 12.66 22.23
CA PRO A 128 4.98 13.15 22.80
C PRO A 128 3.74 12.56 22.11
N LEU A 129 2.71 12.25 22.91
CA LEU A 129 1.43 11.72 22.43
C LEU A 129 0.76 12.72 21.47
N LYS A 130 0.53 12.30 20.22
CA LYS A 130 -0.14 13.14 19.21
C LYS A 130 -1.63 12.83 19.09
N LEU A 131 -2.01 11.55 19.08
CA LEU A 131 -3.41 11.12 19.01
C LEU A 131 -3.68 9.97 19.97
N SER A 132 -4.87 9.93 20.54
CA SER A 132 -5.37 8.79 21.29
C SER A 132 -6.75 8.38 20.77
N ALA A 133 -6.96 7.08 20.65
CA ALA A 133 -8.24 6.49 20.31
C ALA A 133 -8.60 5.48 21.40
N LEU A 134 -9.78 5.62 22.00
CA LEU A 134 -10.27 4.72 23.03
C LEU A 134 -11.58 4.08 22.56
N LEU A 135 -11.56 2.78 22.37
CA LEU A 135 -12.75 1.97 22.15
C LEU A 135 -13.17 1.37 23.49
N ARG A 136 -14.20 1.96 24.11
CA ARG A 136 -14.79 1.48 25.37
C ARG A 136 -16.29 1.24 25.20
N PRO A 137 -16.75 -0.02 25.23
CA PRO A 137 -18.18 -0.35 25.24
C PRO A 137 -18.86 0.25 26.47
N THR A 138 -19.94 0.99 26.26
CA THR A 138 -20.78 1.56 27.32
C THR A 138 -21.87 0.58 27.77
N SER A 139 -22.37 -0.22 26.83
CA SER A 139 -23.38 -1.24 27.05
C SER A 139 -23.03 -2.49 26.24
N ALA A 140 -23.41 -3.64 26.78
CA ALA A 140 -23.30 -4.91 26.10
C ALA A 140 -24.59 -5.68 26.39
N LEU A 141 -25.24 -6.17 25.34
CA LEU A 141 -26.51 -6.88 25.40
C LEU A 141 -26.34 -8.21 24.65
N PRO A 142 -26.97 -9.30 25.10
CA PRO A 142 -26.91 -10.57 24.38
C PRO A 142 -27.55 -10.41 23.00
N LEU A 143 -27.00 -11.10 22.01
CA LEU A 143 -27.49 -11.10 20.63
C LEU A 143 -28.78 -11.93 20.52
N THR A 144 -29.88 -11.39 21.05
CA THR A 144 -31.23 -11.96 20.90
C THR A 144 -31.97 -11.27 19.76
N PRO A 145 -32.97 -11.92 19.13
CA PRO A 145 -33.75 -11.30 18.07
C PRO A 145 -34.38 -9.97 18.49
N SER A 146 -34.84 -9.86 19.75
CA SER A 146 -35.42 -8.63 20.30
C SER A 146 -34.40 -7.51 20.43
N ASN A 147 -33.20 -7.80 20.96
CA ASN A 147 -32.13 -6.82 21.13
C ASN A 147 -31.56 -6.38 19.78
N LEU A 148 -31.46 -7.31 18.82
CA LEU A 148 -31.07 -7.00 17.45
C LEU A 148 -32.09 -6.08 16.77
N LEU A 149 -33.39 -6.40 16.86
CA LEU A 149 -34.46 -5.56 16.30
C LEU A 149 -34.43 -4.16 16.94
N GLN A 150 -34.29 -4.09 18.27
CA GLN A 150 -34.17 -2.82 18.98
C GLN A 150 -32.95 -2.01 18.52
N ALA A 151 -31.78 -2.66 18.35
CA ALA A 151 -30.56 -1.99 17.89
C ALA A 151 -30.67 -1.48 16.44
N LEU A 152 -31.43 -2.16 15.57
CA LEU A 152 -31.70 -1.69 14.21
C LEU A 152 -32.54 -0.40 14.21
N PHE A 153 -33.52 -0.30 15.11
CA PHE A 153 -34.44 0.83 15.18
C PHE A 153 -33.96 1.99 16.08
N VAL A 154 -33.07 1.74 17.05
CA VAL A 154 -32.67 2.72 18.07
C VAL A 154 -31.17 2.63 18.36
N ILE A 155 -30.41 3.66 17.99
CA ILE A 155 -29.15 3.98 18.67
C ILE A 155 -29.36 5.24 19.51
N PRO A 156 -29.05 5.24 20.81
CA PRO A 156 -28.94 6.47 21.58
C PRO A 156 -27.72 7.26 21.11
N LEU A 157 -27.93 8.47 20.57
CA LEU A 157 -26.89 9.31 19.95
C LEU A 157 -25.83 9.83 20.94
N ASP A 158 -26.07 9.76 22.24
CA ASP A 158 -25.12 10.18 23.28
C ASP A 158 -25.61 9.68 24.66
N PRO A 159 -24.81 8.90 25.43
CA PRO A 159 -25.20 8.54 26.80
C PRO A 159 -25.01 9.69 27.80
N THR A 160 -24.38 10.81 27.39
CA THR A 160 -24.01 11.92 28.30
C THR A 160 -24.85 13.19 28.16
N ARG A 161 -25.72 13.26 27.14
CA ARG A 161 -26.68 14.36 26.97
C ARG A 161 -28.11 13.84 27.07
N ASN A 162 -28.91 14.46 27.93
CA ASN A 162 -30.36 14.25 28.09
C ASN A 162 -31.17 14.70 26.85
N SER A 163 -30.73 14.35 25.64
CA SER A 163 -31.38 14.65 24.38
C SER A 163 -32.08 13.40 23.87
N ARG A 164 -33.42 13.43 23.83
CA ARG A 164 -34.30 12.37 23.29
C ARG A 164 -34.25 12.27 21.75
N LEU A 165 -33.08 12.45 21.13
CA LEU A 165 -32.90 12.17 19.71
C LEU A 165 -32.28 10.78 19.57
N SER A 166 -33.12 9.76 19.41
CA SER A 166 -32.71 8.43 18.94
C SER A 166 -32.72 8.44 17.41
N MET A 167 -31.59 8.15 16.77
CA MET A 167 -31.56 7.92 15.32
C MET A 167 -31.55 6.41 15.06
N PRO A 168 -32.28 5.95 14.02
CA PRO A 168 -32.19 4.56 13.59
C PRO A 168 -30.76 4.27 13.09
N LEU A 169 -30.29 3.05 13.32
CA LEU A 169 -28.90 2.65 13.02
C LEU A 169 -28.54 2.86 11.55
N GLY A 170 -29.50 2.69 10.64
CA GLY A 170 -29.31 3.00 9.23
C GLY A 170 -28.93 4.46 8.94
N VAL A 171 -29.55 5.42 9.65
CA VAL A 171 -29.23 6.85 9.51
C VAL A 171 -27.87 7.16 10.13
N ALA A 172 -27.55 6.57 11.28
CA ALA A 172 -26.24 6.73 11.91
C ALA A 172 -25.10 6.20 11.02
N LEU A 173 -25.28 5.03 10.39
CA LEU A 173 -24.33 4.49 9.42
C LEU A 173 -24.17 5.42 8.22
N PHE A 174 -25.28 5.92 7.66
CA PHE A 174 -25.26 6.85 6.53
C PHE A 174 -24.52 8.16 6.85
N LEU A 175 -24.71 8.71 8.05
CA LEU A 175 -24.08 9.96 8.48
C LEU A 175 -22.60 9.81 8.85
N THR A 176 -22.05 8.60 8.91
CA THR A 176 -20.65 8.37 9.30
C THR A 176 -19.69 9.02 8.30
N MET A 177 -19.90 8.82 6.99
CA MET A 177 -19.07 9.41 5.93
C MET A 177 -19.17 10.95 5.87
N PRO A 178 -20.37 11.56 5.82
CA PRO A 178 -20.51 13.01 5.89
C PRO A 178 -19.84 13.63 7.12
N ARG A 179 -19.92 12.97 8.28
CA ARG A 179 -19.26 13.44 9.51
C ARG A 179 -17.74 13.40 9.39
N ILE A 180 -17.18 12.30 8.88
CA ILE A 180 -15.74 12.18 8.63
C ILE A 180 -15.27 13.28 7.65
N LEU A 181 -16.03 13.49 6.57
CA LEU A 181 -15.71 14.53 5.60
C LEU A 181 -15.82 15.94 6.21
N GLY A 182 -16.84 16.20 7.03
CA GLY A 182 -17.00 17.47 7.75
C GLY A 182 -15.80 17.79 8.65
N GLU A 183 -15.33 16.81 9.44
CA GLU A 183 -14.12 16.99 10.26
C GLU A 183 -12.87 17.16 9.40
N ALA A 184 -12.73 16.40 8.31
CA ALA A 184 -11.63 16.57 7.36
C ALA A 184 -11.62 17.97 6.73
N LEU A 185 -12.79 18.53 6.39
CA LEU A 185 -12.93 19.90 5.89
C LEU A 185 -12.51 20.93 6.94
N VAL A 186 -12.85 20.71 8.21
CA VAL A 186 -12.41 21.59 9.33
C VAL A 186 -10.89 21.52 9.49
N LEU A 187 -10.31 20.33 9.49
CA LEU A 187 -8.86 20.13 9.60
C LEU A 187 -8.11 20.76 8.42
N HIS A 188 -8.63 20.63 7.21
CA HIS A 188 -8.03 21.19 6.01
C HIS A 188 -8.18 22.71 5.94
N TYR A 189 -9.42 23.23 5.93
CA TYR A 189 -9.65 24.65 5.67
C TYR A 189 -9.50 25.56 6.89
N ARG A 190 -9.83 25.08 8.10
CA ARG A 190 -9.74 25.91 9.32
C ARG A 190 -8.44 25.71 10.07
N LYS A 191 -7.86 24.51 10.04
CA LYS A 191 -6.59 24.21 10.72
C LYS A 191 -5.38 24.20 9.78
N GLN A 192 -5.58 24.30 8.46
CA GLN A 192 -4.52 24.39 7.46
C GLN A 192 -3.48 23.27 7.61
N LEU A 193 -3.94 22.06 7.97
CA LEU A 193 -3.04 20.93 8.10
C LEU A 193 -2.61 20.45 6.72
N PRO A 194 -1.30 20.26 6.48
CA PRO A 194 -0.82 19.78 5.20
C PRO A 194 -1.22 18.32 5.01
N ILE A 195 -1.46 17.96 3.75
CA ILE A 195 -1.87 16.63 3.34
C ILE A 195 -0.64 15.82 2.91
N PHE A 196 -0.53 14.63 3.46
CA PHE A 196 0.38 13.58 3.00
C PHE A 196 -0.28 12.83 1.85
N ALA A 197 0.44 12.65 0.75
CA ALA A 197 0.01 11.70 -0.27
C ALA A 197 -0.05 10.30 0.32
N ARG A 198 -1.02 9.51 -0.14
CA ARG A 198 -1.16 8.12 0.27
C ARG A 198 0.06 7.34 -0.21
N PRO A 199 0.91 6.80 0.70
CA PRO A 199 1.98 5.90 0.31
C PRO A 199 1.40 4.55 -0.12
N GLU A 200 2.07 3.90 -1.06
CA GLU A 200 1.73 2.53 -1.44
C GLU A 200 2.14 1.53 -0.34
N PRO A 201 1.40 0.42 -0.16
CA PRO A 201 1.64 -0.53 0.91
C PRO A 201 2.99 -1.25 0.78
N VAL A 202 3.75 -1.31 1.88
CA VAL A 202 5.10 -1.91 1.93
C VAL A 202 5.10 -3.44 1.83
N ALA A 203 3.94 -4.10 1.94
CA ALA A 203 3.81 -5.56 1.94
C ALA A 203 4.39 -6.26 0.69
N ALA A 204 4.67 -5.51 -0.38
CA ALA A 204 5.25 -6.00 -1.63
C ALA A 204 6.79 -6.10 -1.65
N ILE A 205 7.52 -5.78 -0.56
CA ILE A 205 8.96 -6.08 -0.50
C ILE A 205 9.17 -7.57 -0.18
N ARG A 206 8.84 -8.44 -1.15
CA ARG A 206 9.28 -9.83 -1.19
C ARG A 206 10.49 -9.92 -2.10
N LEU A 207 11.68 -9.72 -1.55
CA LEU A 207 12.93 -9.98 -2.26
C LEU A 207 13.84 -10.92 -1.47
N CYS A 208 13.24 -11.90 -0.78
CA CYS A 208 13.95 -13.09 -0.32
C CYS A 208 14.00 -14.12 -1.46
N PRO A 209 15.14 -14.81 -1.66
CA PRO A 209 15.25 -15.87 -2.64
C PRO A 209 14.26 -17.00 -2.30
N ALA A 210 13.56 -17.51 -3.33
CA ALA A 210 12.71 -18.68 -3.24
C ALA A 210 13.52 -19.86 -2.66
N GLY A 211 13.25 -20.20 -1.40
CA GLY A 211 14.01 -21.20 -0.63
C GLY A 211 14.03 -20.95 0.89
N ALA A 212 13.71 -19.73 1.35
CA ALA A 212 13.76 -19.38 2.77
C ALA A 212 12.46 -19.65 3.56
N ASP A 213 11.49 -20.37 3.00
CA ASP A 213 10.20 -20.63 3.66
C ASP A 213 10.32 -21.63 4.83
N THR A 214 11.50 -22.19 5.11
CA THR A 214 11.69 -23.18 6.18
C THR A 214 12.91 -23.01 7.10
N ALA A 215 13.77 -21.99 6.94
CA ALA A 215 15.08 -22.01 7.64
C ALA A 215 15.68 -20.68 8.15
N ALA A 216 14.90 -19.61 8.34
CA ALA A 216 15.41 -18.38 8.99
C ALA A 216 14.74 -18.17 10.35
N LYS A 217 15.08 -19.08 11.28
CA LYS A 217 14.86 -18.92 12.73
C LYS A 217 16.23 -19.05 13.41
N ALA A 218 17.17 -18.22 12.99
CA ALA A 218 18.48 -18.06 13.63
C ALA A 218 18.96 -16.66 13.23
N ASP A 219 19.35 -15.89 14.25
CA ASP A 219 19.87 -14.52 14.19
C ASP A 219 18.81 -13.44 13.96
N GLY A 220 18.45 -12.79 15.08
CA GLY A 220 17.39 -11.81 15.17
C GLY A 220 17.72 -10.52 14.44
N VAL A 221 17.37 -10.44 13.16
CA VAL A 221 16.92 -9.22 12.47
C VAL A 221 15.99 -9.69 11.34
N CYS A 222 14.68 -9.45 11.45
CA CYS A 222 13.75 -9.66 10.34
C CYS A 222 13.71 -8.39 9.48
N PRO A 223 14.10 -8.42 8.20
CA PRO A 223 13.95 -7.26 7.34
C PRO A 223 12.46 -7.08 7.02
N ILE A 224 11.91 -5.97 7.52
CA ILE A 224 10.70 -5.27 7.07
C ILE A 224 9.48 -6.19 6.81
N HIS A 225 8.68 -6.34 7.87
CA HIS A 225 7.24 -6.64 7.83
C HIS A 225 6.84 -8.03 7.35
N VAL A 226 6.14 -8.79 8.20
CA VAL A 226 5.64 -10.13 7.87
C VAL A 226 4.75 -10.06 6.61
N PRO A 227 5.11 -10.75 5.52
CA PRO A 227 4.29 -10.77 4.31
C PRO A 227 2.95 -11.45 4.62
N GLY A 228 1.83 -10.74 4.43
CA GLY A 228 0.48 -11.33 4.60
C GLY A 228 -0.51 -10.51 5.41
N THR A 229 -0.11 -9.36 5.94
CA THR A 229 -0.97 -8.57 6.82
C THR A 229 -1.81 -7.52 6.12
N THR A 230 -1.58 -7.22 4.83
CA THR A 230 -2.19 -6.05 4.16
C THR A 230 -3.06 -6.45 2.98
N LYS A 231 -4.31 -6.00 2.97
CA LYS A 231 -5.23 -6.05 1.83
C LYS A 231 -5.04 -4.78 1.00
N ALA A 232 -4.56 -4.94 -0.24
CA ALA A 232 -4.41 -3.84 -1.19
C ALA A 232 -5.72 -3.51 -1.92
N GLN A 233 -5.79 -2.33 -2.53
CA GLN A 233 -6.89 -1.95 -3.41
C GLN A 233 -6.96 -2.87 -4.64
N PRO A 234 -8.18 -3.23 -5.10
CA PRO A 234 -8.33 -3.88 -6.39
C PRO A 234 -7.89 -2.94 -7.53
N PRO A 235 -7.39 -3.49 -8.65
CA PRO A 235 -7.03 -2.69 -9.82
C PRO A 235 -8.26 -1.99 -10.41
N SER A 236 -8.06 -0.79 -10.92
CA SER A 236 -9.08 -0.11 -11.74
C SER A 236 -9.16 -0.72 -13.14
N LEU A 237 -10.28 -0.50 -13.84
CA LEU A 237 -10.47 -1.00 -15.21
C LEU A 237 -9.34 -0.55 -16.16
N LEU A 238 -8.85 0.68 -16.03
CA LEU A 238 -7.78 1.22 -16.87
C LEU A 238 -6.43 0.57 -16.53
N GLN A 239 -6.16 0.34 -15.25
CA GLN A 239 -4.97 -0.38 -14.79
C GLN A 239 -5.00 -1.84 -15.25
N ASP A 240 -6.17 -2.48 -15.24
CA ASP A 240 -6.37 -3.84 -15.75
C ASP A 240 -6.11 -3.94 -17.25
N LEU A 241 -6.57 -2.97 -18.04
CA LEU A 241 -6.27 -2.90 -19.47
C LEU A 241 -4.77 -2.71 -19.72
N ALA A 242 -4.10 -1.85 -18.94
CA ALA A 242 -2.66 -1.69 -19.03
C ALA A 242 -1.90 -2.97 -18.61
N ARG A 243 -2.37 -3.66 -17.55
CA ARG A 243 -1.82 -4.92 -17.07
C ARG A 243 -1.85 -6.01 -18.14
N LYS A 244 -2.99 -6.18 -18.83
CA LYS A 244 -3.12 -7.15 -19.93
C LYS A 244 -2.07 -6.92 -21.02
N ARG A 245 -1.77 -5.67 -21.37
CA ARG A 245 -0.73 -5.33 -22.37
C ARG A 245 0.68 -5.67 -21.89
N VAL A 246 0.98 -5.39 -20.63
CA VAL A 246 2.28 -5.76 -20.04
C VAL A 246 2.44 -7.27 -20.04
N TYR A 247 1.40 -8.02 -19.69
CA TYR A 247 1.43 -9.49 -19.69
C TYR A 247 1.63 -10.05 -21.10
N ALA A 248 0.94 -9.49 -22.10
CA ALA A 248 1.10 -9.87 -23.50
C ALA A 248 2.51 -9.55 -24.04
N LEU A 249 3.09 -8.42 -23.62
CA LEU A 249 4.47 -8.09 -23.99
C LEU A 249 5.47 -9.08 -23.36
N LEU A 250 5.33 -9.36 -22.06
CA LEU A 250 6.23 -10.26 -21.35
C LEU A 250 6.17 -11.68 -21.91
N SER A 251 4.97 -12.21 -22.18
CA SER A 251 4.81 -13.54 -22.78
C SER A 251 5.47 -13.63 -24.15
N HIS A 252 5.29 -12.60 -24.99
CA HIS A 252 5.91 -12.54 -26.31
C HIS A 252 7.43 -12.42 -26.24
N ARG A 253 7.96 -11.55 -25.37
CA ARG A 253 9.41 -11.34 -25.22
C ARG A 253 10.12 -12.59 -24.71
N LEU A 254 9.50 -13.30 -23.78
CA LEU A 254 10.09 -14.52 -23.21
C LEU A 254 9.99 -15.72 -24.15
N ALA A 255 8.99 -15.74 -25.04
CA ALA A 255 8.92 -16.70 -26.14
C ALA A 255 10.05 -16.49 -27.17
N GLU A 256 10.48 -15.25 -27.39
CA GLU A 256 11.58 -14.89 -28.31
C GLU A 256 12.96 -14.87 -27.64
N ALA A 257 13.03 -15.02 -26.31
CA ALA A 257 14.27 -14.93 -25.57
C ALA A 257 15.20 -16.11 -25.90
N THR A 258 16.44 -15.80 -26.29
CA THR A 258 17.48 -16.80 -26.58
C THR A 258 18.09 -17.43 -25.33
N ARG A 259 18.01 -16.73 -24.18
CA ARG A 259 18.50 -17.21 -22.88
C ARG A 259 17.34 -17.62 -21.98
N PRO A 260 17.47 -18.72 -21.20
CA PRO A 260 16.45 -19.12 -20.23
C PRO A 260 16.27 -18.02 -19.19
N THR A 261 15.14 -17.33 -19.29
CA THR A 261 14.80 -16.18 -18.44
C THR A 261 13.44 -16.42 -17.79
N VAL A 262 13.36 -16.15 -16.50
CA VAL A 262 12.13 -16.20 -15.71
C VAL A 262 11.86 -14.81 -15.16
N VAL A 263 10.65 -14.30 -15.41
CA VAL A 263 10.19 -13.02 -14.89
C VAL A 263 9.09 -13.27 -13.87
N GLU A 264 9.29 -12.78 -12.66
CA GLU A 264 8.32 -12.87 -11.57
C GLU A 264 7.81 -11.47 -11.23
N LEU A 265 6.51 -11.25 -11.47
CA LEU A 265 5.80 -10.08 -10.96
C LEU A 265 5.15 -10.44 -9.63
N LEU A 266 5.59 -9.78 -8.57
CA LEU A 266 5.04 -9.94 -7.22
C LEU A 266 4.08 -8.77 -6.98
N GLY A 267 2.78 -9.06 -6.98
CA GLY A 267 1.72 -8.08 -6.83
C GLY A 267 1.60 -7.50 -5.42
N PRO A 268 0.83 -6.42 -5.27
CA PRO A 268 0.60 -5.76 -3.99
C PRO A 268 -0.32 -6.55 -3.05
N ALA A 269 -1.17 -7.43 -3.61
CA ALA A 269 -2.06 -8.28 -2.83
C ALA A 269 -1.42 -9.62 -2.47
N ILE A 270 -1.87 -10.19 -1.35
CA ILE A 270 -1.41 -11.50 -0.87
C ILE A 270 -1.68 -12.57 -1.92
N GLY A 271 -0.63 -13.29 -2.31
CA GLY A 271 -0.74 -14.38 -3.30
C GLY A 271 -0.84 -13.90 -4.75
N GLU A 272 -0.84 -12.60 -5.02
CA GLU A 272 -0.77 -12.07 -6.37
C GLU A 272 0.65 -12.27 -6.90
N ARG A 273 0.83 -13.31 -7.72
CA ARG A 273 2.10 -13.63 -8.37
C ARG A 273 1.83 -14.01 -9.81
N ALA A 274 2.51 -13.36 -10.75
CA ALA A 274 2.52 -13.76 -12.14
C ALA A 274 3.94 -14.17 -12.53
N VAL A 275 4.09 -15.40 -13.01
CA VAL A 275 5.37 -15.96 -13.46
C VAL A 275 5.30 -16.16 -14.96
N PHE A 276 6.32 -15.66 -15.66
CA PHE A 276 6.49 -15.86 -17.08
C PHE A 276 7.85 -16.51 -17.30
N ALA A 277 7.89 -17.58 -18.09
CA ALA A 277 9.10 -18.34 -18.37
C ALA A 277 9.28 -18.55 -19.87
N SER A 278 10.53 -18.58 -20.33
CA SER A 278 10.87 -18.95 -21.70
C SER A 278 10.63 -20.46 -21.95
N PRO A 279 10.18 -20.87 -23.16
CA PRO A 279 9.86 -22.26 -23.48
C PRO A 279 11.04 -23.25 -23.40
N SER A 280 12.29 -22.76 -23.37
CA SER A 280 13.51 -23.59 -23.21
C SER A 280 13.84 -23.98 -21.76
N SER A 281 12.89 -23.83 -20.83
CA SER A 281 13.04 -24.13 -19.40
C SER A 281 12.73 -25.60 -19.03
N GLU A 282 12.94 -26.56 -19.94
CA GLU A 282 12.93 -27.97 -19.55
C GLU A 282 14.16 -28.30 -18.70
N PRO A 283 13.99 -28.99 -17.55
CA PRO A 283 15.01 -29.11 -16.49
C PRO A 283 16.21 -30.02 -16.83
N SER A 284 16.30 -30.56 -18.04
CA SER A 284 17.28 -31.60 -18.40
C SER A 284 18.47 -31.11 -19.24
N GLN A 285 18.51 -29.84 -19.69
CA GLN A 285 19.62 -29.31 -20.51
C GLN A 285 20.00 -27.85 -20.18
N ILE A 286 20.31 -27.54 -18.92
CA ILE A 286 20.71 -26.19 -18.52
C ILE A 286 22.10 -26.21 -17.87
N GLU A 287 23.15 -26.15 -18.69
CA GLU A 287 24.52 -25.80 -18.28
C GLU A 287 24.71 -24.27 -18.14
N GLY A 288 23.67 -23.46 -18.37
CA GLY A 288 23.71 -22.00 -18.27
C GLY A 288 22.80 -21.45 -17.17
N SER A 289 23.32 -20.62 -16.26
CA SER A 289 22.54 -20.00 -15.18
C SER A 289 21.25 -19.34 -15.67
N VAL A 290 20.09 -19.79 -15.17
CA VAL A 290 18.78 -19.18 -15.46
C VAL A 290 18.74 -17.76 -14.91
N SER A 291 18.45 -16.78 -15.76
CA SER A 291 18.30 -15.39 -15.34
C SER A 291 16.91 -15.19 -14.73
N VAL A 292 16.84 -14.87 -13.44
CA VAL A 292 15.57 -14.60 -12.74
C VAL A 292 15.45 -13.10 -12.48
N ILE A 293 14.46 -12.47 -13.10
CA ILE A 293 14.16 -11.04 -12.93
C ILE A 293 12.91 -10.93 -12.04
N ARG A 294 13.08 -10.46 -10.82
CA ARG A 294 11.96 -10.21 -9.89
C ARG A 294 11.59 -8.74 -9.88
N ILE A 295 10.31 -8.46 -10.09
CA ILE A 295 9.73 -7.12 -10.06
C ILE A 295 8.68 -7.09 -8.95
N SER A 296 8.93 -6.30 -7.91
CA SER A 296 7.97 -6.06 -6.83
C SER A 296 7.03 -4.94 -7.23
N VAL A 297 5.79 -5.27 -7.57
CA VAL A 297 4.73 -4.31 -7.87
C VAL A 297 4.13 -3.83 -6.55
N LEU A 298 4.46 -2.61 -6.15
CA LEU A 298 3.98 -2.01 -4.90
C LEU A 298 2.53 -1.53 -5.03
N ALA A 299 2.12 -1.16 -6.24
CA ALA A 299 0.76 -0.73 -6.55
C ALA A 299 0.38 -1.00 -8.01
N HIS A 300 -0.93 -1.15 -8.25
CA HIS A 300 -1.48 -1.36 -9.58
C HIS A 300 -1.24 -0.18 -10.54
N GLY A 301 -0.89 1.00 -10.01
CA GLY A 301 -0.44 2.14 -10.81
C GLY A 301 0.88 1.89 -11.56
N PHE A 302 1.63 0.84 -11.22
CA PHE A 302 2.78 0.36 -12.01
C PHE A 302 2.44 0.18 -13.49
N TYR A 303 1.33 -0.48 -13.79
CA TYR A 303 0.96 -0.82 -15.18
C TYR A 303 0.58 0.44 -15.97
N SER A 304 -0.19 1.35 -15.38
CA SER A 304 -0.53 2.63 -16.01
C SER A 304 0.69 3.54 -16.15
N LEU A 305 1.57 3.57 -15.14
CA LEU A 305 2.82 4.32 -15.20
C LEU A 305 3.70 3.83 -16.36
N LEU A 306 3.88 2.52 -16.50
CA LEU A 306 4.68 1.94 -17.59
C LEU A 306 4.06 2.21 -18.96
N PHE A 307 2.73 2.29 -19.05
CA PHE A 307 2.03 2.62 -20.28
C PHE A 307 2.08 4.11 -20.65
N MET A 308 2.09 5.00 -19.66
CA MET A 308 2.21 6.45 -19.86
C MET A 308 3.67 6.90 -20.06
N ALA A 309 4.62 6.18 -19.47
CA ALA A 309 6.03 6.50 -19.58
C ALA A 309 6.52 6.35 -21.02
N PRO A 310 7.38 7.27 -21.50
CA PRO A 310 7.90 7.19 -22.86
C PRO A 310 8.95 6.07 -23.02
N SER A 311 9.53 5.57 -21.92
CA SER A 311 10.46 4.45 -21.88
C SER A 311 10.46 3.79 -20.49
N ALA A 312 10.98 2.56 -20.39
CA ALA A 312 11.13 1.88 -19.10
C ALA A 312 12.07 2.60 -18.14
N ARG A 313 13.12 3.26 -18.66
CA ARG A 313 13.98 4.14 -17.86
C ARG A 313 13.21 5.33 -17.29
N ALA A 314 12.33 5.94 -18.08
CA ALA A 314 11.49 7.02 -17.60
C ALA A 314 10.50 6.53 -16.51
N ALA A 315 9.95 5.33 -16.65
CA ALA A 315 9.11 4.71 -15.61
C ALA A 315 9.89 4.45 -14.31
N LEU A 316 11.14 3.97 -14.43
CA LEU A 316 12.04 3.73 -13.29
C LEU A 316 12.33 5.03 -12.52
N LEU A 317 12.63 6.13 -13.23
CA LEU A 317 12.88 7.42 -12.59
C LEU A 317 11.62 8.02 -11.93
N ALA A 318 10.46 7.84 -12.56
CA ALA A 318 9.20 8.44 -12.14
C ALA A 318 8.53 7.73 -10.96
N GLY A 319 8.66 6.41 -10.84
CA GLY A 319 7.98 5.66 -9.77
C GLY A 319 8.62 4.34 -9.40
N GLY A 320 9.85 4.08 -9.87
CA GLY A 320 10.63 2.91 -9.48
C GLY A 320 11.56 3.21 -8.32
N ARG A 321 11.84 2.17 -7.52
CA ARG A 321 12.84 2.20 -6.46
C ARG A 321 13.80 1.02 -6.60
N ILE A 322 15.05 1.25 -6.22
CA ILE A 322 16.13 0.26 -6.34
C ILE A 322 16.55 -0.16 -4.93
N LEU A 323 16.61 -1.47 -4.71
CA LEU A 323 17.09 -2.07 -3.49
C LEU A 323 18.53 -2.52 -3.68
N SER A 324 19.42 -2.00 -2.83
CA SER A 324 20.81 -2.41 -2.69
C SER A 324 20.95 -3.37 -1.52
N LYS A 325 21.85 -4.34 -1.63
CA LYS A 325 22.27 -5.13 -0.46
C LYS A 325 23.43 -4.41 0.22
N SER A 326 23.28 -4.15 1.52
CA SER A 326 24.36 -3.69 2.39
C SER A 326 25.38 -4.81 2.60
N GLU A 327 26.59 -4.45 3.04
CA GLU A 327 27.67 -5.40 3.37
C GLU A 327 27.25 -6.39 4.47
N ASP A 328 26.36 -5.97 5.37
CA ASP A 328 25.78 -6.80 6.45
C ASP A 328 24.68 -7.77 5.98
N GLY A 329 24.38 -7.81 4.68
CA GLY A 329 23.32 -8.65 4.11
C GLY A 329 21.91 -8.04 4.15
N ASP A 330 21.75 -6.92 4.85
CA ASP A 330 20.49 -6.17 4.91
C ASP A 330 20.16 -5.48 3.58
N THR A 331 18.90 -5.60 3.16
CA THR A 331 18.40 -4.90 1.96
C THR A 331 17.96 -3.49 2.32
N THR A 332 18.66 -2.49 1.81
CA THR A 332 18.35 -1.07 1.99
C THR A 332 17.94 -0.43 0.67
N TRP A 333 17.18 0.66 0.74
CA TRP A 333 16.86 1.44 -0.46
C TRP A 333 18.10 2.22 -0.90
N LYS A 334 18.48 2.06 -2.17
CA LYS A 334 19.63 2.76 -2.73
C LYS A 334 19.36 4.27 -2.72
N GLY A 335 20.25 5.03 -2.08
CA GLY A 335 20.15 6.49 -1.94
C GLY A 335 19.36 6.99 -0.72
N ASP A 336 18.92 6.10 0.16
CA ASP A 336 18.08 6.45 1.30
C ASP A 336 18.87 6.33 2.62
N MET A 337 19.72 7.31 2.92
CA MET A 337 20.41 7.36 4.22
C MET A 337 19.53 7.94 5.34
N GLN A 338 18.38 8.58 5.06
CA GLN A 338 17.65 9.29 6.12
C GLN A 338 16.15 9.61 5.93
N HIS A 339 15.48 9.23 4.84
CA HIS A 339 14.10 9.70 4.62
C HIS A 339 13.12 8.61 4.16
N HIS A 340 12.62 7.84 5.12
CA HIS A 340 11.37 7.06 5.00
C HIS A 340 10.16 7.88 4.50
N ALA A 341 10.23 9.21 4.52
CA ALA A 341 9.23 10.12 3.96
C ALA A 341 9.10 10.04 2.42
N GLU A 342 10.12 9.58 1.69
CA GLU A 342 10.12 9.58 0.22
C GLU A 342 9.50 8.34 -0.43
N THR A 343 9.06 7.35 0.34
CA THR A 343 8.39 6.15 -0.21
C THR A 343 6.97 6.40 -0.71
N GLN A 344 6.47 7.64 -0.68
CA GLN A 344 5.06 7.95 -0.95
C GLN A 344 4.64 7.71 -2.41
N ASP A 345 5.55 7.80 -3.39
CA ASP A 345 5.21 7.70 -4.82
C ASP A 345 5.66 6.39 -5.51
N ALA A 346 6.29 5.48 -4.77
CA ALA A 346 6.88 4.28 -5.37
C ALA A 346 5.79 3.30 -5.82
N GLN A 347 5.73 3.04 -7.13
CA GLN A 347 4.77 2.12 -7.75
C GLN A 347 5.35 0.71 -7.88
N PHE A 348 6.68 0.59 -7.96
CA PHE A 348 7.37 -0.69 -8.05
C PHE A 348 8.80 -0.60 -7.51
N ALA A 349 9.37 -1.77 -7.19
CA ALA A 349 10.73 -1.92 -6.70
C ALA A 349 11.47 -3.04 -7.43
N LEU A 350 12.77 -2.85 -7.59
CA LEU A 350 13.70 -3.78 -8.24
C LEU A 350 14.93 -3.97 -7.37
N GLN A 351 15.52 -5.18 -7.38
CA GLN A 351 16.90 -5.34 -6.93
C GLN A 351 17.84 -4.69 -7.94
N GLU A 352 18.96 -4.13 -7.46
CA GLU A 352 19.97 -3.51 -8.30
C GLU A 352 20.47 -4.43 -9.43
N SER A 353 20.67 -5.72 -9.14
CA SER A 353 21.05 -6.74 -10.12
C SER A 353 19.99 -6.97 -11.21
N ALA A 354 18.72 -6.70 -10.93
CA ALA A 354 17.60 -6.90 -11.84
C ALA A 354 17.35 -5.69 -12.75
N VAL A 355 17.94 -4.52 -12.47
CA VAL A 355 17.71 -3.28 -13.23
C VAL A 355 18.08 -3.41 -14.71
N PRO A 356 19.26 -3.97 -15.09
CA PRO A 356 19.60 -4.14 -16.51
C PRO A 356 18.62 -5.09 -17.21
N GLY A 357 18.23 -6.18 -16.53
CA GLY A 357 17.23 -7.14 -17.02
C GLY A 357 15.88 -6.47 -17.26
N PHE A 358 15.40 -5.68 -16.30
CA PHE A 358 14.17 -4.90 -16.44
C PHE A 358 14.22 -3.95 -17.63
N LEU A 359 15.30 -3.19 -17.78
CA LEU A 359 15.46 -2.26 -18.90
C LEU A 359 15.49 -3.01 -20.24
N SER A 360 16.11 -4.19 -20.30
CA SER A 360 16.17 -5.02 -21.52
C SER A 360 14.81 -5.63 -21.93
N LEU A 361 13.98 -6.02 -20.95
CA LEU A 361 12.64 -6.57 -21.22
C LEU A 361 11.73 -5.55 -21.92
N PHE A 362 11.91 -4.29 -21.56
CA PHE A 362 11.12 -3.17 -22.05
C PHE A 362 11.92 -2.23 -22.97
N SER A 363 13.10 -2.65 -23.44
CA SER A 363 13.77 -2.07 -24.60
C SER A 363 13.32 -2.79 -25.86
N ASP A 364 13.44 -2.11 -27.00
CA ASP A 364 13.45 -2.80 -28.29
C ASP A 364 14.93 -3.05 -28.65
N ASP A 365 15.44 -4.24 -28.32
CA ASP A 365 16.80 -4.66 -28.74
C ASP A 365 16.91 -4.83 -30.27
N THR A 366 15.79 -4.75 -31.00
CA THR A 366 15.76 -4.67 -32.47
C THR A 366 16.05 -3.26 -33.01
N LEU A 367 16.26 -2.24 -32.16
CA LEU A 367 16.41 -0.83 -32.55
C LEU A 367 17.75 -0.18 -32.16
N HIS A 368 18.84 -0.96 -32.13
CA HIS A 368 20.20 -0.38 -32.16
C HIS A 368 20.48 0.50 -33.39
N LEU A 369 19.57 0.57 -34.35
CA LEU A 369 19.63 1.53 -35.44
C LEU A 369 18.51 2.55 -35.25
N ARG A 370 18.91 3.72 -34.74
CA ARG A 370 18.29 4.98 -35.13
C ARG A 370 18.41 5.05 -36.66
N THR A 371 17.51 4.41 -37.40
CA THR A 371 17.36 4.76 -38.80
C THR A 371 16.88 6.21 -38.78
N PRO A 372 17.61 7.14 -39.43
CA PRO A 372 17.30 8.57 -39.37
C PRO A 372 15.88 8.92 -39.84
N ASP A 373 15.14 7.97 -40.42
CA ASP A 373 13.85 8.16 -41.07
C ASP A 373 12.64 7.65 -40.27
N SER A 374 12.81 7.01 -39.10
CA SER A 374 11.66 6.52 -38.33
C SER A 374 11.02 7.64 -37.48
N HIS A 375 10.00 8.30 -38.02
CA HIS A 375 9.24 9.30 -37.28
C HIS A 375 8.55 8.69 -36.03
N PRO A 376 8.54 9.42 -34.88
CA PRO A 376 7.86 8.94 -33.69
C PRO A 376 6.36 8.83 -33.95
N THR A 377 5.78 7.71 -33.50
CA THR A 377 4.33 7.48 -33.57
C THR A 377 3.56 8.55 -32.81
N MET A 378 2.27 8.72 -33.16
CA MET A 378 1.39 9.68 -32.50
C MET A 378 1.34 9.48 -30.98
N MET A 379 1.24 8.24 -30.50
CA MET A 379 1.25 7.92 -29.06
C MET A 379 2.58 8.33 -28.41
N GLN A 380 3.71 8.06 -29.06
CA GLN A 380 5.01 8.43 -28.52
C GLN A 380 5.20 9.96 -28.44
N ARG A 381 4.67 10.73 -29.42
CA ARG A 381 4.65 12.20 -29.34
C ARG A 381 3.81 12.71 -28.17
N ILE A 382 2.68 12.04 -27.89
CA ILE A 382 1.84 12.36 -26.73
C ILE A 382 2.61 12.13 -25.42
N ARG A 383 3.27 10.97 -25.27
CA ARG A 383 4.09 10.65 -24.07
C ARG A 383 5.27 11.59 -23.90
N GLN A 384 5.94 11.94 -24.99
CA GLN A 384 7.03 12.92 -25.01
C GLN A 384 6.58 14.28 -24.47
N ARG A 385 5.45 14.77 -24.96
CA ARG A 385 4.89 16.05 -24.54
C ARG A 385 4.44 16.03 -23.08
N ALA A 386 3.88 14.92 -22.61
CA ALA A 386 3.41 14.77 -21.25
C ALA A 386 4.56 14.67 -20.23
N SER A 387 5.60 13.89 -20.53
CA SER A 387 6.75 13.68 -19.62
C SER A 387 7.77 14.82 -19.67
N GLY A 388 8.07 15.34 -20.87
CA GLY A 388 9.10 16.35 -21.10
C GLY A 388 10.51 15.93 -20.64
N LEU A 389 10.80 14.63 -20.55
CA LEU A 389 12.11 14.11 -20.14
C LEU A 389 13.09 14.07 -21.34
N PRO A 390 14.34 14.55 -21.18
CA PRO A 390 15.35 14.57 -22.25
C PRO A 390 16.05 13.20 -22.41
N LEU A 391 15.29 12.11 -22.51
CA LEU A 391 15.85 10.76 -22.67
C LEU A 391 15.88 10.33 -24.15
N PRO A 392 16.77 9.39 -24.55
CA PRO A 392 16.68 8.75 -25.86
C PRO A 392 15.40 7.91 -25.91
N LEU A 393 14.58 8.13 -26.94
CA LEU A 393 13.25 7.53 -27.04
C LEU A 393 13.13 6.62 -28.26
N PRO A 394 12.53 5.43 -28.11
CA PRO A 394 12.22 4.59 -29.25
C PRO A 394 11.13 5.24 -30.10
N ALA A 395 11.14 4.99 -31.41
CA ALA A 395 10.11 5.52 -32.32
C ALA A 395 8.71 4.95 -32.02
N ARG A 396 8.66 3.75 -31.43
CA ARG A 396 7.45 3.04 -30.99
C ARG A 396 7.65 2.56 -29.55
N HIS A 397 6.60 2.65 -28.74
CA HIS A 397 6.63 2.09 -27.40
C HIS A 397 6.38 0.56 -27.47
N PRO A 398 7.08 -0.28 -26.70
CA PRO A 398 6.88 -1.74 -26.74
C PRO A 398 5.44 -2.18 -26.44
N LEU A 399 4.71 -1.42 -25.61
CA LEU A 399 3.29 -1.67 -25.28
C LEU A 399 2.27 -1.18 -26.32
N ASP A 400 2.74 -0.59 -27.43
CA ASP A 400 1.88 -0.09 -28.52
C ASP A 400 1.62 -1.13 -29.61
N LYS A 401 2.14 -2.36 -29.47
CA LYS A 401 1.99 -3.40 -30.49
C LYS A 401 0.49 -3.63 -30.80
N PRO A 402 0.09 -3.55 -32.09
CA PRO A 402 -1.26 -3.91 -32.47
C PRO A 402 -1.40 -5.43 -32.34
N GLU A 403 -2.36 -5.88 -31.53
CA GLU A 403 -2.91 -7.22 -31.70
C GLU A 403 -3.45 -7.30 -33.15
N ALA A 404 -2.74 -8.03 -34.00
CA ALA A 404 -3.09 -8.41 -35.37
C ALA A 404 -4.00 -7.40 -36.13
N GLY A 405 -3.40 -6.43 -36.82
CA GLY A 405 -3.95 -5.78 -38.02
C GLY A 405 -5.22 -4.92 -37.88
N SER A 406 -5.86 -4.80 -36.71
CA SER A 406 -7.09 -4.01 -36.57
C SER A 406 -6.79 -2.55 -36.20
N SER A 407 -7.20 -1.61 -37.05
CA SER A 407 -7.13 -0.16 -36.77
C SER A 407 -7.84 0.21 -35.46
N PHE A 408 -8.83 -0.60 -35.05
CA PHE A 408 -9.58 -0.43 -33.82
C PHE A 408 -8.72 -0.59 -32.56
N SER A 409 -7.79 -1.56 -32.52
CA SER A 409 -6.89 -1.77 -31.37
C SER A 409 -5.94 -0.59 -31.16
N THR A 410 -5.43 -0.01 -32.25
CA THR A 410 -4.60 1.21 -32.20
C THR A 410 -5.39 2.41 -31.68
N MET A 411 -6.63 2.62 -32.15
CA MET A 411 -7.47 3.71 -31.64
C MET A 411 -7.83 3.53 -30.15
N SER A 412 -8.11 2.29 -29.73
CA SER A 412 -8.33 1.97 -28.31
C SER A 412 -7.10 2.29 -27.45
N SER A 413 -5.89 2.02 -27.96
CA SER A 413 -4.63 2.34 -27.30
C SER A 413 -4.41 3.84 -27.11
N VAL A 414 -4.66 4.62 -28.17
CA VAL A 414 -4.58 6.08 -28.13
C VAL A 414 -5.60 6.62 -27.14
N PHE A 415 -6.83 6.11 -27.17
CA PHE A 415 -7.90 6.51 -26.27
C PHE A 415 -7.56 6.22 -24.79
N LEU A 416 -7.06 5.01 -24.50
CA LEU A 416 -6.60 4.63 -23.15
C LEU A 416 -5.50 5.57 -22.65
N LEU A 417 -4.51 5.88 -23.51
CA LEU A 417 -3.42 6.80 -23.16
C LEU A 417 -3.93 8.21 -22.88
N CYS A 418 -4.80 8.73 -23.74
CA CYS A 418 -5.39 10.06 -23.57
C CYS A 418 -6.25 10.15 -22.31
N ILE A 419 -7.03 9.12 -21.98
CA ILE A 419 -7.82 9.08 -20.75
C ILE A 419 -6.91 9.11 -19.52
N LEU A 420 -5.87 8.27 -19.47
CA LEU A 420 -4.97 8.22 -18.33
C LEU A 420 -4.29 9.58 -18.10
N LEU A 421 -3.80 10.22 -19.15
CA LEU A 421 -3.20 11.56 -19.06
C LEU A 421 -4.22 12.65 -18.70
N ALA A 422 -5.46 12.55 -19.19
CA ALA A 422 -6.52 13.48 -18.85
C ALA A 422 -6.94 13.35 -17.38
N LEU A 423 -7.00 12.13 -16.84
CA LEU A 423 -7.29 11.87 -15.42
C LEU A 423 -6.21 12.48 -14.51
N ASP A 424 -4.93 12.34 -14.85
CA ASP A 424 -3.82 12.96 -14.11
C ASP A 424 -3.94 14.51 -14.08
N GLU A 425 -4.36 15.14 -15.19
CA GLU A 425 -4.57 16.60 -15.23
C GLU A 425 -5.85 17.03 -14.51
N LEU A 426 -6.92 16.24 -14.61
CA LEU A 426 -8.15 16.49 -13.87
C LEU A 426 -7.93 16.39 -12.36
N GLU A 427 -7.13 15.42 -11.91
CA GLU A 427 -6.71 15.28 -10.51
C GLU A 427 -6.00 16.55 -10.03
N ARG A 428 -5.03 17.05 -10.80
CA ARG A 428 -4.33 18.31 -10.50
C ARG A 428 -5.28 19.50 -10.43
N ILE A 429 -6.20 19.63 -11.39
CA ILE A 429 -7.18 20.72 -11.41
C ILE A 429 -8.11 20.63 -10.20
N ALA A 430 -8.60 19.43 -9.87
CA ALA A 430 -9.48 19.21 -8.73
C ALA A 430 -8.79 19.61 -7.41
N TYR A 431 -7.55 19.18 -7.19
CA TYR A 431 -6.79 19.57 -6.00
C TYR A 431 -6.45 21.05 -5.95
N ALA A 432 -6.13 21.66 -7.09
CA ALA A 432 -5.88 23.10 -7.19
C ALA A 432 -7.14 23.93 -6.87
N LEU A 433 -8.29 23.54 -7.41
CA LEU A 433 -9.59 24.16 -7.12
C LEU A 433 -9.98 24.00 -5.64
N ALA A 434 -9.64 22.86 -5.04
CA ALA A 434 -9.87 22.61 -3.62
C ALA A 434 -8.84 23.30 -2.71
N HIS A 435 -7.85 24.02 -3.26
CA HIS A 435 -6.75 24.65 -2.51
C HIS A 435 -6.07 23.67 -1.54
N VAL A 436 -5.79 22.45 -2.01
CA VAL A 436 -5.13 21.44 -1.19
C VAL A 436 -3.64 21.72 -1.07
N GLN A 437 -3.15 21.81 0.17
CA GLN A 437 -1.75 21.99 0.51
C GLN A 437 -1.12 20.61 0.74
N PHE A 438 -0.36 20.13 -0.23
CA PHE A 438 0.49 18.95 -0.03
C PHE A 438 1.78 19.35 0.66
N ILE A 439 2.41 18.38 1.32
CA ILE A 439 3.77 18.54 1.83
C ILE A 439 4.73 18.69 0.65
N LEU A 440 5.85 19.39 0.88
CA LEU A 440 6.87 19.63 -0.14
C LEU A 440 7.21 18.32 -0.87
N ASN A 441 7.06 18.33 -2.20
CA ASN A 441 7.28 17.19 -3.10
C ASN A 441 6.32 15.99 -2.96
N GLY A 442 5.25 16.09 -2.17
CA GLY A 442 4.25 15.03 -1.97
C GLY A 442 3.05 15.08 -2.93
N GLU A 443 3.21 15.68 -4.10
CA GLU A 443 2.11 15.89 -5.05
C GLU A 443 1.89 14.64 -5.94
N PRO A 444 0.67 14.07 -5.99
CA PRO A 444 0.43 12.75 -6.60
C PRO A 444 0.35 12.75 -8.13
N TRP A 445 0.00 13.88 -8.75
CA TRP A 445 -0.32 13.96 -10.18
C TRP A 445 0.92 13.83 -11.09
N GLY A 446 0.66 13.39 -12.33
CA GLY A 446 1.71 13.05 -13.32
C GLY A 446 2.74 14.15 -13.55
N ARG A 447 2.35 15.42 -13.71
CA ARG A 447 3.31 16.53 -13.96
C ARG A 447 4.34 16.69 -12.84
N ALA A 448 3.93 16.57 -11.58
CA ALA A 448 4.85 16.64 -10.44
C ALA A 448 5.74 15.39 -10.37
N ARG A 449 5.19 14.22 -10.70
CA ARG A 449 5.98 12.98 -10.84
C ARG A 449 7.08 13.10 -11.89
N TRP A 450 6.77 13.68 -13.05
CA TRP A 450 7.75 13.89 -14.13
C TRP A 450 8.79 14.97 -13.80
N SER A 451 8.43 16.03 -13.06
CA SER A 451 9.42 17.01 -12.58
C SER A 451 10.40 16.38 -11.58
N ARG A 452 9.90 15.53 -10.66
CA ARG A 452 10.76 14.73 -9.75
C ARG A 452 11.69 13.80 -10.53
N ALA A 453 11.18 13.12 -11.56
CA ALA A 453 12.00 12.27 -12.43
C ALA A 453 13.10 13.07 -13.15
N ARG A 454 12.79 14.29 -13.60
CA ARG A 454 13.78 15.18 -14.25
C ARG A 454 14.86 15.64 -13.27
N ALA A 455 14.48 15.95 -12.02
CA ALA A 455 15.44 16.31 -10.98
C ALA A 455 16.39 15.16 -10.65
N LYS A 456 15.87 13.92 -10.54
CA LYS A 456 16.68 12.71 -10.36
C LYS A 456 17.68 12.51 -11.51
N LEU A 457 17.22 12.64 -12.77
CA LEU A 457 18.08 12.53 -13.94
C LEU A 457 19.20 13.57 -13.94
N ALA A 458 18.90 14.82 -13.59
CA ALA A 458 19.89 15.89 -13.51
C ALA A 458 20.92 15.69 -12.38
N ASN A 459 20.56 14.94 -11.33
CA ASN A 459 21.52 14.56 -10.29
C ASN A 459 22.41 13.39 -10.75
N GLU A 460 21.84 12.37 -11.41
CA GLU A 460 22.62 11.28 -12.03
C GLU A 460 23.66 11.80 -13.06
N GLU A 461 23.30 12.83 -13.83
CA GLU A 461 24.22 13.48 -14.79
C GLU A 461 25.32 14.32 -14.14
N LYS A 462 25.17 14.72 -12.87
CA LYS A 462 26.21 15.44 -12.12
C LYS A 462 27.16 14.51 -11.39
N GLU A 463 26.70 13.31 -11.04
CA GLU A 463 27.50 12.30 -10.35
C GLU A 463 28.39 11.47 -11.30
N ASN A 464 28.02 11.40 -12.59
CA ASN A 464 28.84 10.83 -13.67
C ASN A 464 29.68 11.92 -14.36
#